data_AF-A0A7X6UPL8-F1
#
_entry.id   AF-A0A7X6UPL8-F1
#
_cell.length_a   1.000
_cell.length_b   1.000
_cell.length_c   1.000
_cell.angle_alpha   90.00
_cell.angle_beta   90.00
_cell.angle_gamma   90.00
#
_symmetry.space_group_name_H-M   'P 1'
#
loop_
_entity.id
_entity.type
_entity.pdbx_description
1 polymer ?
#
loop_
_entity_poly.entity_id
_entity_poly.type
_entity_poly.pdbx_seq_one_letter_code
_entity_poly.pdbx_strand_id
1 'polypeptide(L)'
;MKNNNNNFDRLTSGSLFSALAYLTGPMLISGVLQNLQSMIDLFWVGRLGEDSVAAISLSGTVLMLMFPVIMGLATGVLAIVSRSIGAGDYEKAAAATGQALLMGTLLGIIAGIIGFFYSAPLLQVLGGEADVVR
;
A
#
# COMPACT_ATOMS: atom_id res chain seq x y z
N MET A 1 16.81 33.70 -19.40
CA MET A 1 16.32 32.37 -18.95
C MET A 1 15.99 32.50 -17.47
N LYS A 2 14.70 32.61 -17.12
CA LYS A 2 14.21 32.92 -15.77
C LYS A 2 14.08 31.59 -15.00
N ASN A 3 14.96 31.38 -14.02
CA ASN A 3 15.15 30.12 -13.31
C ASN A 3 13.98 29.87 -12.32
N ASN A 4 13.44 28.65 -12.34
CA ASN A 4 12.13 28.28 -11.80
C ASN A 4 12.27 27.64 -10.40
N ASN A 5 12.96 28.33 -9.47
CA ASN A 5 13.40 27.76 -8.17
C ASN A 5 12.48 28.09 -6.97
N ASN A 6 11.20 28.41 -7.20
CA ASN A 6 10.32 28.93 -6.13
C ASN A 6 9.70 27.84 -5.20
N ASN A 7 9.96 26.55 -5.44
CA ASN A 7 9.34 25.47 -4.66
C ASN A 7 10.13 25.11 -3.40
N PHE A 8 11.46 25.20 -3.45
CA PHE A 8 12.32 24.86 -2.30
C PHE A 8 12.34 25.99 -1.25
N ASP A 9 12.31 27.26 -1.67
CA ASP A 9 12.31 28.42 -0.75
C ASP A 9 11.03 28.52 0.11
N ARG A 10 9.89 27.95 -0.32
CA ARG A 10 8.67 27.93 0.50
C ARG A 10 8.72 26.94 1.67
N LEU A 11 9.57 25.92 1.59
CA LEU A 11 9.69 24.88 2.61
C LEU A 11 10.63 25.30 3.75
N THR A 12 11.57 26.21 3.51
CA THR A 12 12.58 26.65 4.50
C THR A 12 12.45 28.12 4.91
N SER A 13 11.72 28.97 4.16
CA SER A 13 11.61 30.42 4.43
C SER A 13 10.18 30.99 4.48
N GLY A 14 9.14 30.17 4.27
CA GLY A 14 7.73 30.56 4.41
C GLY A 14 7.13 30.24 5.78
N SER A 15 5.89 30.68 6.06
CA SER A 15 5.22 30.30 7.31
C SER A 15 5.05 28.78 7.39
N LEU A 16 5.54 28.18 8.49
CA LEU A 16 5.48 26.74 8.77
C LEU A 16 4.08 26.16 8.50
N PHE A 17 3.05 26.94 8.81
CA PHE A 17 1.65 26.58 8.62
C PHE A 17 1.27 26.37 7.14
N SER A 18 1.76 27.20 6.22
CA SER A 18 1.50 27.05 4.78
C SER A 18 2.23 25.86 4.17
N ALA A 19 3.46 25.58 4.60
CA ALA A 19 4.23 24.42 4.14
C ALA A 19 3.59 23.11 4.63
N LEU A 20 3.18 23.07 5.90
CA LEU A 20 2.44 21.94 6.46
C LEU A 20 1.11 21.73 5.72
N ALA A 21 0.29 22.76 5.54
CA ALA A 21 -0.98 22.65 4.84
C ALA A 21 -0.84 22.13 3.39
N TYR A 22 0.25 22.53 2.70
CA TYR A 22 0.52 22.08 1.33
C TYR A 22 0.95 20.61 1.25
N LEU A 23 1.69 20.11 2.26
CA LEU A 23 2.11 18.72 2.36
C LEU A 23 1.00 17.80 2.89
N THR A 24 0.32 18.21 3.96
CA THR A 24 -0.71 17.40 4.63
C THR A 24 -2.03 17.42 3.89
N GLY A 25 -2.37 18.51 3.17
CA GLY A 25 -3.57 18.59 2.35
C GLY A 25 -3.77 17.38 1.43
N PRO A 26 -2.83 17.07 0.52
CA PRO A 26 -2.94 15.89 -0.35
C PRO A 26 -2.91 14.58 0.44
N MET A 27 -2.12 14.46 1.51
CA MET A 27 -2.09 13.24 2.35
C MET A 27 -3.44 12.95 3.01
N LEU A 28 -4.12 13.97 3.54
CA LEU A 28 -5.44 13.82 4.15
C LEU A 28 -6.48 13.41 3.13
N ILE A 29 -6.46 14.01 1.94
CA ILE A 29 -7.34 13.63 0.83
C ILE A 29 -7.11 12.16 0.45
N SER A 30 -5.86 11.73 0.32
CA SER A 30 -5.53 10.33 0.05
C SER A 30 -6.09 9.38 1.13
N GLY A 31 -6.01 9.75 2.41
CA GLY A 31 -6.56 8.94 3.50
C GLY A 31 -8.09 8.83 3.47
N VAL A 32 -8.79 9.93 3.14
CA VAL A 32 -10.25 9.93 2.98
C VAL A 32 -10.65 9.06 1.77
N LEU A 33 -9.97 9.23 0.64
CA LEU A 33 -10.20 8.42 -0.55
C LEU A 33 -9.96 6.93 -0.28
N GLN A 34 -8.92 6.59 0.49
CA GLN A 34 -8.64 5.20 0.87
C GLN A 34 -9.75 4.59 1.74
N ASN A 35 -10.34 5.35 2.66
CA ASN A 35 -11.47 4.88 3.46
C ASN A 35 -12.74 4.73 2.62
N LEU A 36 -13.02 5.70 1.74
CA LEU A 36 -14.14 5.62 0.81
C LEU A 36 -14.04 4.41 -0.12
N GLN A 37 -12.82 4.09 -0.59
CA GLN A 37 -12.55 2.89 -1.37
C GLN A 37 -13.03 1.63 -0.62
N SER A 38 -12.62 1.45 0.64
CA SER A 38 -13.05 0.29 1.44
C SER A 38 -14.57 0.24 1.65
N MET A 39 -15.22 1.40 1.82
CA MET A 39 -16.69 1.45 1.95
C MET A 39 -17.40 1.08 0.64
N ILE A 40 -16.88 1.56 -0.50
CA ILE A 40 -17.41 1.26 -1.83
C ILE A 40 -17.27 -0.23 -2.11
N ASP A 41 -16.10 -0.81 -1.84
CA ASP A 41 -15.83 -2.23 -2.04
C ASP A 41 -16.80 -3.09 -1.22
N LEU A 42 -17.00 -2.76 0.06
CA LEU A 42 -17.97 -3.46 0.92
C LEU A 42 -19.41 -3.26 0.45
N PHE A 43 -19.79 -2.07 -0.01
CA PHE A 43 -21.14 -1.77 -0.48
C PHE A 43 -21.50 -2.55 -1.74
N TRP A 44 -20.60 -2.59 -2.73
CA TRP A 44 -20.83 -3.35 -3.97
C TRP A 44 -20.86 -4.85 -3.73
N VAL A 45 -19.97 -5.36 -2.88
CA VAL A 45 -19.91 -6.79 -2.55
C VAL A 45 -21.13 -7.20 -1.73
N GLY A 46 -21.55 -6.39 -0.76
CA GLY A 46 -22.76 -6.63 0.04
C GLY A 46 -24.03 -6.73 -0.80
N ARG A 47 -24.02 -6.21 -2.03
CA ARG A 47 -25.14 -6.26 -2.97
C ARG A 47 -25.15 -7.52 -3.85
N LEU A 48 -24.11 -8.35 -3.80
CA LEU A 48 -24.00 -9.60 -4.58
C LEU A 48 -24.63 -10.83 -3.88
N GLY A 49 -25.17 -10.68 -2.67
CA GLY A 49 -25.84 -11.73 -1.89
C GLY A 49 -25.03 -12.21 -0.68
N GLU A 50 -25.67 -12.93 0.25
CA GLU A 50 -25.07 -13.35 1.54
C GLU A 50 -23.83 -14.25 1.34
N ASP A 51 -23.84 -15.13 0.34
CA ASP A 51 -22.70 -16.01 0.01
C ASP A 51 -21.44 -15.22 -0.45
N SER A 52 -21.64 -14.08 -1.10
CA SER A 52 -20.54 -13.23 -1.59
C SER A 52 -19.83 -12.49 -0.45
N VAL A 53 -20.57 -12.14 0.61
CA VAL A 53 -20.01 -11.49 1.79
C VAL A 53 -19.19 -12.49 2.61
N ALA A 54 -19.67 -13.73 2.77
CA ALA A 54 -18.93 -14.81 3.43
C ALA A 54 -17.61 -15.12 2.71
N ALA A 55 -17.62 -15.20 1.38
CA ALA A 55 -16.43 -15.39 0.56
C ALA A 55 -15.41 -14.24 0.72
N ILE A 56 -15.88 -12.99 0.90
CA ILE A 56 -15.00 -11.84 1.10
C ILE A 56 -14.42 -11.78 2.50
N SER A 57 -15.15 -12.21 3.53
CA SER A 57 -14.58 -12.31 4.88
C SER A 57 -13.41 -13.28 4.91
N LEU A 58 -13.56 -14.44 4.26
CA LEU A 58 -12.50 -15.46 4.21
C LEU A 58 -11.30 -15.00 3.36
N SER A 59 -11.56 -14.38 2.20
CA SER A 59 -10.51 -13.76 1.37
C SER A 59 -9.84 -12.58 2.08
N GLY A 60 -10.60 -11.81 2.85
CA GLY A 60 -10.15 -10.67 3.63
C GLY A 60 -9.14 -11.06 4.72
N THR A 61 -9.32 -12.22 5.36
CA THR A 61 -8.33 -12.75 6.32
C THR A 61 -6.99 -13.05 5.65
N VAL A 62 -6.99 -13.63 4.45
CA VAL A 62 -5.76 -13.90 3.68
C VAL A 62 -5.08 -12.59 3.30
N LEU A 63 -5.84 -11.60 2.84
CA LEU A 63 -5.32 -10.27 2.53
C LEU A 63 -4.74 -9.58 3.77
N MET A 64 -5.39 -9.71 4.92
CA MET A 64 -4.92 -9.16 6.20
C MET A 64 -3.59 -9.77 6.65
N LEU A 65 -3.31 -11.04 6.33
CA LEU A 65 -2.01 -11.67 6.60
C LEU A 65 -0.91 -11.21 5.63
N MET A 66 -1.27 -10.90 4.38
CA MET A 66 -0.33 -10.41 3.37
C MET A 66 0.00 -8.92 3.53
N PHE A 67 -0.97 -8.13 3.99
CA PHE A 67 -0.87 -6.66 4.05
C PHE A 67 0.35 -6.16 4.86
N PRO A 68 0.66 -6.69 6.07
CA PRO A 68 1.79 -6.24 6.86
C PRO A 68 3.14 -6.51 6.19
N VAL A 69 3.27 -7.60 5.44
CA VAL A 69 4.51 -7.95 4.72
C VAL A 69 4.78 -6.92 3.62
N ILE A 70 3.75 -6.60 2.84
CA ILE A 70 3.82 -5.61 1.76
C ILE A 70 4.10 -4.21 2.35
N MET A 71 3.36 -3.83 3.40
CA MET A 71 3.54 -2.54 4.06
C MET A 71 4.93 -2.42 4.69
N GLY A 72 5.44 -3.48 5.33
CA GLY A 72 6.78 -3.50 5.92
C GLY A 72 7.87 -3.24 4.89
N LEU A 73 7.78 -3.89 3.73
CA LEU A 73 8.71 -3.63 2.63
C LEU A 73 8.56 -2.19 2.10
N ALA A 74 7.34 -1.74 1.84
CA ALA A 74 7.07 -0.39 1.34
C ALA A 74 7.61 0.70 2.27
N THR A 75 7.34 0.59 3.58
CA THR A 75 7.84 1.53 4.59
C THR A 75 9.36 1.46 4.74
N GLY A 76 9.95 0.26 4.69
CA GLY A 76 11.41 0.09 4.77
C GLY A 76 12.14 0.76 3.59
N VAL A 77 11.64 0.55 2.37
CA VAL A 77 12.16 1.19 1.16
C VAL A 77 11.99 2.71 1.23
N LEU A 78 10.80 3.18 1.61
CA LEU A 78 10.53 4.60 1.76
C LEU A 78 11.51 5.25 2.74
N ALA A 79 11.81 4.61 3.87
CA ALA A 79 12.77 5.11 4.85
C ALA A 79 14.19 5.25 4.28
N ILE A 80 14.68 4.23 3.55
CA ILE A 80 16.00 4.24 2.93
C ILE A 80 16.10 5.33 1.85
N VAL A 81 15.08 5.43 0.99
CA VAL A 81 15.02 6.41 -0.10
C VAL A 81 14.94 7.83 0.47
N SER A 82 14.05 8.05 1.44
CA SER A 82 13.89 9.36 2.09
C SER A 82 15.18 9.83 2.75
N ARG A 83 15.89 8.92 3.43
CA ARG A 83 17.18 9.23 4.06
C ARG A 83 18.28 9.52 3.04
N SER A 84 18.32 8.76 1.93
CA SER A 84 19.35 8.93 0.90
C SER A 84 19.16 10.25 0.12
N ILE A 85 17.91 10.57 -0.23
CA ILE A 85 17.55 11.87 -0.83
C ILE A 85 17.88 13.02 0.13
N GLY A 86 17.53 12.88 1.43
CA GLY A 86 17.84 13.89 2.44
C GLY A 86 19.34 14.12 2.66
N ALA A 87 20.19 13.12 2.37
CA ALA A 87 21.64 13.21 2.43
C ALA A 87 22.29 13.73 1.13
N GLY A 88 21.50 14.00 0.08
CA GLY A 88 21.99 14.39 -1.25
C GLY A 88 22.59 13.24 -2.07
N ASP A 89 22.47 11.99 -1.59
CA ASP A 89 23.00 10.79 -2.24
C ASP A 89 21.92 10.18 -3.17
N TYR A 90 21.76 10.81 -4.33
CA TYR A 90 20.76 10.40 -5.33
C TYR A 90 21.10 9.07 -6.00
N GLU A 91 22.39 8.72 -6.10
CA GLU A 91 22.83 7.46 -6.70
C GLU A 91 22.43 6.28 -5.82
N LYS A 92 22.62 6.38 -4.50
CA LYS A 92 22.13 5.39 -3.55
C LYS A 92 20.61 5.32 -3.50
N ALA A 93 19.91 6.46 -3.62
CA ALA A 93 18.45 6.48 -3.70
C ALA A 93 17.94 5.72 -4.94
N ALA A 94 18.58 5.91 -6.10
CA ALA A 94 18.23 5.20 -7.33
C ALA A 94 18.51 3.70 -7.21
N ALA A 95 19.68 3.31 -6.70
CA ALA A 95 20.04 1.91 -6.49
C ALA A 95 19.07 1.21 -5.51
N ALA A 96 18.73 1.86 -4.38
CA ALA A 96 17.78 1.34 -3.40
C ALA A 96 16.38 1.17 -4.01
N THR A 97 15.94 2.12 -4.84
CA THR A 97 14.65 2.03 -5.54
C THR A 97 14.63 0.88 -6.54
N GLY A 98 15.72 0.67 -7.30
CA GLY A 98 15.83 -0.46 -8.23
C GLY A 98 15.82 -1.82 -7.52
N GLN A 99 16.54 -1.94 -6.41
CA GLN A 99 16.52 -3.15 -5.57
C GLN A 99 15.15 -3.40 -4.95
N ALA A 100 14.48 -2.34 -4.48
CA ALA A 100 13.13 -2.41 -3.96
C ALA A 100 12.13 -2.92 -5.00
N LEU A 101 12.26 -2.49 -6.26
CA LEU A 101 11.42 -2.95 -7.35
C LEU A 101 11.61 -4.46 -7.58
N LEU A 102 12.85 -4.92 -7.66
CA LEU A 102 13.17 -6.34 -7.80
C LEU A 102 12.65 -7.17 -6.62
N MET A 103 12.87 -6.72 -5.38
CA MET A 103 12.36 -7.39 -4.19
C MET A 103 10.84 -7.43 -4.16
N GLY A 104 10.17 -6.32 -4.52
CA GLY A 104 8.72 -6.22 -4.59
C GLY A 104 8.14 -7.16 -5.65
N THR A 105 8.74 -7.24 -6.83
CA THR A 105 8.34 -8.18 -7.88
C THR A 105 8.53 -9.63 -7.43
N LEU A 106 9.67 -9.97 -6.82
CA LEU A 106 9.92 -11.32 -6.30
C LEU A 106 8.91 -11.70 -5.21
N LEU A 107 8.65 -10.79 -4.26
CA LEU A 107 7.63 -11.00 -3.23
C LEU A 107 6.23 -11.16 -3.83
N GLY A 108 5.89 -10.36 -4.84
CA GLY A 108 4.62 -10.48 -5.55
C GLY A 108 4.47 -11.82 -6.27
N ILE A 109 5.52 -12.31 -6.94
CA ILE A 109 5.51 -13.62 -7.59
C ILE A 109 5.36 -14.73 -6.54
N ILE A 110 6.11 -14.67 -5.45
CA ILE A 110 6.04 -15.66 -4.36
C ILE A 110 4.64 -15.66 -3.74
N ALA A 111 4.09 -14.49 -3.42
CA ALA A 111 2.73 -14.35 -2.88
C ALA A 111 1.68 -14.86 -3.86
N GLY A 112 1.84 -14.61 -5.16
CA GLY A 112 0.95 -15.11 -6.21
C GLY A 112 0.98 -16.63 -6.35
N ILE A 113 2.18 -17.24 -6.32
CA ILE A 113 2.35 -18.70 -6.34
C ILE A 113 1.72 -19.33 -5.10
N ILE A 114 2.00 -18.78 -3.92
CA ILE A 114 1.43 -19.26 -2.66
C ILE A 114 -0.10 -19.13 -2.71
N GLY A 115 -0.63 -17.98 -3.13
CA GLY A 115 -2.06 -17.77 -3.28
C GLY A 115 -2.72 -18.73 -4.26
N PHE A 116 -2.08 -19.03 -5.39
CA PHE A 116 -2.61 -19.95 -6.39
C PHE A 116 -2.66 -21.40 -5.88
N PHE A 117 -1.58 -21.90 -5.29
CA PHE A 117 -1.48 -23.30 -4.83
C PHE A 117 -2.15 -23.55 -3.48
N TYR A 118 -2.15 -22.56 -2.58
CA TYR A 118 -2.64 -22.70 -1.21
C TYR A 118 -3.95 -21.98 -0.93
N SER A 119 -4.64 -21.42 -1.93
CA SER A 119 -5.96 -20.79 -1.74
C SER A 119 -6.93 -21.71 -0.98
N ALA A 120 -7.19 -22.91 -1.49
CA ALA A 120 -8.11 -23.86 -0.86
C ALA A 120 -7.71 -24.29 0.58
N PRO A 121 -6.45 -24.70 0.86
CA PRO A 121 -6.06 -25.10 2.22
C PRO A 121 -5.91 -23.93 3.20
N LEU A 122 -5.51 -22.72 2.78
CA LEU A 122 -5.48 -21.55 3.69
C LEU A 122 -6.90 -21.21 4.18
N LEU A 123 -7.87 -21.22 3.26
CA LEU A 123 -9.25 -20.91 3.56
C LEU A 123 -9.86 -21.94 4.54
N GLN A 124 -9.49 -23.21 4.43
CA GLN A 124 -9.89 -24.25 5.39
C GLN A 124 -9.24 -24.08 6.78
N VAL A 125 -7.95 -23.73 6.84
CA VAL A 125 -7.23 -23.53 8.12
C VAL A 125 -7.74 -22.28 8.87
N LEU A 126 -8.20 -21.26 8.15
CA LEU A 126 -8.72 -20.02 8.71
C LEU A 126 -10.20 -20.09 9.17
N GLY A 127 -10.79 -21.29 9.18
CA GLY A 127 -12.16 -21.51 9.68
C GLY A 127 -13.24 -21.46 8.61
N GLY A 128 -12.89 -21.66 7.34
CA GLY A 128 -13.88 -21.92 6.29
C GLY A 128 -14.58 -23.25 6.53
N GLU A 129 -15.76 -23.21 7.15
CA GLU A 129 -16.70 -24.34 7.11
C GLU A 129 -17.04 -24.70 5.66
N ALA A 130 -17.31 -25.98 5.45
CA ALA A 130 -17.26 -26.71 4.18
C ALA A 130 -18.25 -26.27 3.07
N ASP A 131 -18.86 -25.09 3.14
CA ASP A 131 -19.98 -24.69 2.27
C ASP A 131 -19.60 -23.70 1.15
N VAL A 132 -18.41 -23.09 1.20
CA VAL A 132 -17.96 -22.10 0.18
C VAL A 132 -17.01 -22.71 -0.87
N VAL A 133 -16.76 -24.03 -0.80
CA VAL A 133 -15.83 -24.74 -1.71
C VAL A 133 -16.58 -25.49 -2.83
N ARG A 134 -17.85 -25.14 -3.11
CA ARG A 134 -18.64 -25.79 -4.17
C ARG A 134 -18.99 -24.87 -5.32
#